data_AF-A0A0G1UJC7-F1
#
_entry.id   AF-A0A0G1UJC7-F1
#
_cell.length_a   1.000
_cell.length_b   1.000
_cell.length_c   1.000
_cell.angle_alpha   90.00
_cell.angle_beta   90.00
_cell.angle_gamma   90.00
#
_symmetry.space_group_name_H-M   'P 1'
#
loop_
_entity.id
_entity.type
_entity.pdbx_description
1 polymer ?
#
loop_
_entity_poly.entity_id
_entity_poly.type
_entity_poly.pdbx_seq_one_letter_code
_entity_poly.pdbx_strand_id
1 'polypeptide(L)'
;MAASSSQRSVRRPVRAPDSFLEALQELGKGVVSEAKIQVQNVVTQDIPQSFGFSGDLHPDQPVSVESLHKTEVRFNNRLQQERLLYLRSETETKQQITAILQEIQSLAKSTGQMAHEVQIATMQAVVNPGVYHRNFFEQLRSFIKAIRAKVTESRHWLATQSARASKRSYYWGQVGQSGSKFLLSSERYMVTSTG
;
A
#
# COMPACT_ATOMS: atom_id res chain seq x y z
N MET A 1 56.80 -1.98 -28.68
CA MET A 1 55.79 -2.75 -27.91
C MET A 1 54.62 -1.83 -27.60
N ALA A 2 53.43 -2.41 -27.59
CA ALA A 2 52.10 -1.80 -27.65
C ALA A 2 51.79 -0.66 -26.68
N ALA A 3 50.93 0.27 -27.12
CA ALA A 3 49.84 0.79 -26.29
C ALA A 3 48.71 1.33 -27.19
N SER A 4 47.60 0.59 -27.21
CA SER A 4 46.32 0.99 -27.78
C SER A 4 45.60 1.90 -26.78
N SER A 5 44.96 2.98 -27.23
CA SER A 5 44.02 3.75 -26.42
C SER A 5 42.81 4.23 -27.24
N SER A 6 41.84 3.33 -27.33
CA SER A 6 40.41 3.53 -26.98
C SER A 6 39.78 4.88 -27.33
N GLN A 7 39.06 4.93 -28.46
CA GLN A 7 38.04 5.95 -28.74
C GLN A 7 36.75 5.61 -27.98
N ARG A 8 36.39 6.40 -26.97
CA ARG A 8 35.08 6.33 -26.29
C ARG A 8 34.01 7.02 -27.14
N SER A 9 33.06 6.27 -27.69
CA SER A 9 31.82 6.84 -28.25
C SER A 9 30.88 7.27 -27.11
N VAL A 10 30.55 8.55 -27.05
CA VAL A 10 29.54 9.09 -26.13
C VAL A 10 28.15 8.70 -26.64
N ARG A 11 27.50 7.72 -25.99
CA ARG A 11 26.08 7.40 -26.23
C ARG A 11 25.21 8.36 -25.41
N ARG A 12 24.38 9.15 -26.07
CA ARG A 12 23.33 9.97 -25.42
C ARG A 12 22.18 9.07 -24.95
N PRO A 13 21.52 9.37 -23.83
CA PRO A 13 20.39 8.58 -23.36
C PRO A 13 19.18 8.78 -24.28
N VAL A 14 18.66 7.68 -24.82
CA VAL A 14 17.39 7.66 -25.58
C VAL A 14 16.25 7.85 -24.57
N ARG A 15 15.45 8.91 -24.75
CA ARG A 15 14.20 9.11 -23.99
C ARG A 15 13.19 8.05 -24.44
N ALA A 16 12.44 7.48 -23.50
CA ALA A 16 11.30 6.64 -23.83
C ALA A 16 10.17 7.51 -24.41
N PRO A 17 9.46 7.06 -25.46
CA PRO A 17 8.35 7.82 -26.05
C PRO A 17 7.11 7.74 -25.15
N ASP A 18 6.50 8.88 -24.86
CA ASP A 18 5.30 8.99 -24.00
C ASP A 18 4.01 8.58 -24.72
N SER A 19 4.05 8.30 -26.03
CA SER A 19 2.88 7.93 -26.82
C SER A 19 3.20 6.95 -27.95
N PHE A 20 2.32 5.97 -28.14
CA PHE A 20 2.36 4.98 -29.22
C PHE A 20 2.45 5.64 -30.60
N LEU A 21 1.81 6.80 -30.80
CA LEU A 21 1.82 7.51 -32.07
C LEU A 21 3.18 8.14 -32.39
N GLU A 22 3.92 8.57 -31.36
CA GLU A 22 5.26 9.13 -31.51
C GLU A 22 6.27 8.02 -31.81
N ALA A 23 6.11 6.85 -31.16
CA ALA A 23 6.85 5.64 -31.49
C ALA A 23 6.61 5.18 -32.94
N LEU A 24 5.35 5.25 -33.43
CA LEU A 24 5.00 4.91 -34.80
C LEU A 24 5.59 5.92 -35.81
N GLN A 25 5.61 7.20 -35.47
CA GLN A 25 6.18 8.26 -36.31
C GLN A 25 7.72 8.19 -36.36
N GLU A 26 8.37 7.82 -35.26
CA GLU A 26 9.83 7.64 -35.20
C GLU A 26 10.26 6.38 -35.97
N LEU A 27 9.46 5.30 -35.89
CA LEU A 27 9.65 4.08 -36.69
C LEU A 27 9.55 4.36 -38.20
N GLY A 28 8.63 5.23 -38.62
CA GLY A 28 8.50 5.65 -40.02
C GLY A 28 9.64 6.53 -40.54
N LYS A 29 10.32 7.26 -39.64
CA LYS A 29 11.44 8.15 -40.00
C LYS A 29 12.79 7.42 -40.11
N GLY A 30 12.96 6.28 -39.43
CA GLY A 30 14.21 5.50 -39.42
C GLY A 30 14.39 4.50 -40.58
N VAL A 31 13.36 4.21 -41.37
CA VAL A 31 13.36 3.10 -42.36
C VAL A 31 13.72 3.56 -43.79
N VAL A 32 13.67 4.85 -44.08
CA VAL A 32 13.80 5.38 -45.45
C VAL A 32 15.22 5.29 -46.03
N SER A 33 16.26 5.24 -45.18
CA SER A 33 17.66 5.30 -45.63
C SER A 33 18.41 3.95 -45.70
N GLU A 34 17.86 2.85 -45.19
CA GLU A 34 18.62 1.58 -45.07
C GLU A 34 17.90 0.32 -45.63
N ALA A 35 16.66 0.43 -46.12
CA ALA A 35 15.87 -0.74 -46.52
C ALA A 35 15.57 -0.80 -48.03
N LYS A 36 16.62 -0.88 -48.86
CA LYS A 36 16.48 -1.38 -50.26
C LYS A 36 16.69 -2.90 -50.36
N ILE A 37 16.73 -3.60 -49.23
CA ILE A 37 16.97 -5.05 -49.16
C ILE A 37 15.82 -5.70 -48.38
N GLN A 38 15.05 -6.53 -49.10
CA GLN A 38 14.16 -7.58 -48.56
C GLN A 38 12.93 -7.12 -47.74
N VAL A 39 11.97 -6.48 -48.42
CA VAL A 39 10.64 -6.13 -47.87
C VAL A 39 9.66 -7.32 -47.78
N GLN A 40 9.98 -8.48 -48.35
CA GLN A 40 8.99 -9.57 -48.45
C GLN A 40 8.89 -10.47 -47.21
N ASN A 41 9.87 -10.46 -46.30
CA ASN A 41 9.96 -11.46 -45.20
C ASN A 41 9.93 -10.91 -43.77
N VAL A 42 9.80 -9.59 -43.55
CA VAL A 42 10.02 -8.98 -42.21
C VAL A 42 8.73 -8.53 -41.52
N VAL A 43 7.57 -8.48 -42.18
CA VAL A 43 6.34 -7.86 -41.62
C VAL A 43 5.35 -8.86 -41.00
N THR A 44 5.62 -10.16 -41.00
CA THR A 44 4.62 -11.17 -40.55
C THR A 44 4.86 -11.77 -39.17
N GLN A 45 6.02 -11.56 -38.52
CA GLN A 45 6.37 -12.32 -37.32
C GLN A 45 5.93 -11.71 -35.97
N ASP A 46 5.56 -10.42 -35.92
CA ASP A 46 5.26 -9.72 -34.66
C ASP A 46 3.79 -9.26 -34.52
N ILE A 47 2.84 -9.88 -35.23
CA ILE A 47 1.42 -9.65 -34.94
C ILE A 47 1.04 -10.49 -33.72
N PRO A 48 0.67 -9.88 -32.58
CA PRO A 48 0.38 -10.63 -31.37
C PRO A 48 -0.79 -11.59 -31.60
N GLN A 49 -0.64 -12.84 -31.15
CA GLN A 49 -1.68 -13.89 -31.21
C GLN A 49 -3.00 -13.50 -30.50
N SER A 50 -3.05 -12.33 -29.86
CA SER A 50 -4.25 -11.73 -29.27
C SER A 50 -5.35 -11.43 -30.30
N PHE A 51 -5.02 -11.28 -31.58
CA PHE A 51 -6.01 -11.03 -32.64
C PHE A 51 -6.69 -12.29 -33.19
N GLY A 52 -6.37 -13.49 -32.71
CA GLY A 52 -7.09 -14.71 -33.10
C GLY A 52 -6.87 -15.18 -34.54
N PHE A 53 -6.02 -14.50 -35.31
CA PHE A 53 -5.51 -14.98 -36.60
C PHE A 53 -4.40 -16.01 -36.35
N SER A 54 -4.79 -17.25 -36.05
CA SER A 54 -3.87 -18.38 -35.93
C SER A 54 -3.59 -18.98 -37.32
N GLY A 55 -3.00 -18.18 -38.21
CA GLY A 55 -2.57 -18.61 -39.54
C GLY A 55 -2.00 -17.46 -40.36
N ASP A 56 -0.96 -17.74 -41.14
CA ASP A 56 -0.29 -16.78 -42.03
C ASP A 56 -1.29 -16.18 -43.03
N LEU A 57 -1.73 -14.95 -42.75
CA LEU A 57 -2.57 -14.19 -43.66
C LEU A 57 -1.72 -13.74 -44.85
N HIS A 58 -1.91 -14.41 -45.98
CA HIS A 58 -1.37 -13.95 -47.24
C HIS A 58 -2.26 -12.82 -47.77
N PRO A 59 -1.69 -11.73 -48.33
CA PRO A 59 -2.49 -10.74 -49.06
C PRO A 59 -3.32 -11.49 -50.12
N ASP A 60 -4.62 -11.22 -50.16
CA ASP A 60 -5.64 -11.80 -51.07
C ASP A 60 -6.37 -13.07 -50.60
N GLN A 61 -6.20 -13.54 -49.36
CA GLN A 61 -7.03 -14.64 -48.83
C GLN A 61 -8.43 -14.14 -48.37
N PRO A 62 -9.55 -14.74 -48.83
CA PRO A 62 -10.88 -14.35 -48.39
C PRO A 62 -11.09 -14.73 -46.91
N VAL A 63 -11.38 -13.73 -46.09
CA VAL A 63 -11.67 -13.92 -44.67
C VAL A 63 -13.05 -14.58 -44.53
N SER A 64 -13.10 -15.76 -43.90
CA SER A 64 -14.37 -16.47 -43.65
C SER A 64 -15.18 -15.76 -42.56
N VAL A 65 -16.42 -15.38 -42.88
CA VAL A 65 -17.36 -14.73 -41.95
C VAL A 65 -17.56 -15.57 -40.69
N GLU A 66 -17.56 -16.90 -40.80
CA GLU A 66 -17.70 -17.82 -39.67
C GLU A 66 -16.49 -17.77 -38.71
N SER A 67 -15.29 -17.59 -39.25
CA SER A 67 -14.08 -17.42 -38.43
C SER A 67 -14.12 -16.12 -37.62
N LEU A 68 -14.67 -15.04 -38.18
CA LEU A 68 -14.86 -13.76 -37.51
C LEU A 68 -15.90 -13.84 -36.37
N HIS A 69 -17.00 -14.56 -36.58
CA HIS A 69 -17.98 -14.80 -35.51
C HIS A 69 -17.36 -15.59 -34.34
N LYS A 70 -16.54 -16.60 -34.64
CA LYS A 70 -15.87 -17.40 -33.61
C LYS A 70 -14.84 -16.60 -32.81
N THR A 71 -14.10 -15.68 -33.47
CA THR A 71 -13.18 -14.77 -32.77
C THR A 71 -13.93 -13.77 -31.92
N GLU A 72 -15.05 -13.22 -32.40
CA GLU A 72 -15.90 -12.27 -31.68
C GLU A 72 -16.48 -12.90 -30.41
N VAL A 73 -16.98 -14.13 -30.49
CA VAL A 73 -17.49 -14.86 -29.32
C VAL A 73 -16.38 -15.12 -28.29
N ARG A 74 -15.18 -15.51 -28.73
CA ARG A 74 -14.04 -15.73 -27.82
C ARG A 74 -13.61 -14.44 -27.14
N PHE A 75 -13.54 -13.34 -27.89
CA PHE A 75 -13.18 -12.02 -27.37
C PHE A 75 -14.21 -11.54 -26.34
N ASN A 76 -15.50 -11.61 -26.67
CA ASN A 76 -16.57 -11.26 -25.74
C ASN A 76 -16.58 -12.11 -24.47
N ASN A 77 -16.34 -13.42 -24.59
CA ASN A 77 -16.22 -14.31 -23.44
C ASN A 77 -15.05 -13.93 -22.53
N ARG A 78 -13.89 -13.55 -23.11
CA ARG A 78 -12.74 -13.05 -22.34
C ARG A 78 -13.07 -11.75 -21.60
N LEU A 79 -13.67 -10.77 -22.29
CA LEU A 79 -14.07 -9.50 -21.67
C LEU A 79 -15.06 -9.70 -20.52
N GLN A 80 -16.00 -10.64 -20.67
CA GLN A 80 -16.93 -10.98 -19.59
C GLN A 80 -16.21 -11.59 -18.39
N GLN A 81 -15.27 -12.51 -18.61
CA GLN A 81 -14.46 -13.11 -17.54
C GLN A 81 -13.62 -12.05 -16.81
N GLU A 82 -12.94 -11.17 -17.55
CA GLU A 82 -12.15 -10.08 -16.99
C GLU A 82 -13.01 -9.13 -16.14
N ARG A 83 -14.20 -8.78 -16.64
CA ARG A 83 -15.16 -7.96 -15.89
C ARG A 83 -15.61 -8.63 -14.60
N LEU A 84 -15.89 -9.93 -14.61
CA LEU A 84 -16.28 -10.68 -13.43
C LEU A 84 -15.16 -10.73 -12.39
N LEU A 85 -13.92 -10.95 -12.81
CA LEU A 85 -12.76 -10.92 -11.92
C LEU A 85 -12.55 -9.54 -11.31
N TYR A 86 -12.70 -8.48 -12.10
CA TYR A 86 -12.60 -7.10 -11.63
C TYR A 86 -13.68 -6.80 -10.56
N LEU A 87 -14.94 -7.09 -10.86
CA LEU A 87 -16.05 -6.91 -9.91
C LEU A 87 -15.83 -7.67 -8.60
N ARG A 88 -15.35 -8.92 -8.69
CA ARG A 88 -15.00 -9.71 -7.51
C ARG A 88 -13.92 -9.01 -6.68
N SER A 89 -12.82 -8.58 -7.29
CA SER A 89 -11.74 -7.88 -6.60
C SER A 89 -12.20 -6.58 -5.93
N GLU A 90 -13.12 -5.86 -6.57
CA GLU A 90 -13.71 -4.63 -6.04
C GLU A 90 -14.58 -4.92 -4.81
N THR A 91 -15.41 -5.98 -4.87
CA THR A 91 -16.23 -6.41 -3.72
C THR A 91 -15.37 -6.88 -2.55
N GLU A 92 -14.31 -7.64 -2.80
CA GLU A 92 -13.37 -8.09 -1.77
C GLU A 92 -12.66 -6.89 -1.11
N THR A 93 -12.26 -5.90 -1.90
CA THR A 93 -11.63 -4.66 -1.38
C THR A 93 -12.61 -3.86 -0.52
N LYS A 94 -13.87 -3.74 -0.93
CA LYS A 94 -14.93 -3.09 -0.14
C LYS A 94 -15.14 -3.81 1.20
N GLN A 95 -15.20 -5.14 1.19
CA GLN A 95 -15.34 -5.94 2.41
C GLN A 95 -14.17 -5.74 3.37
N GLN A 96 -12.93 -5.75 2.87
CA GLN A 96 -11.74 -5.51 3.70
C GLN A 96 -11.77 -4.12 4.34
N ILE A 97 -12.11 -3.09 3.58
CA ILE A 97 -12.18 -1.71 4.09
C ILE A 97 -13.28 -1.56 5.14
N THR A 98 -14.46 -2.15 4.91
CA THR A 98 -15.54 -2.12 5.91
C THR A 98 -15.15 -2.83 7.20
N ALA A 99 -14.44 -3.98 7.13
CA ALA A 99 -13.91 -4.65 8.30
C ALA A 99 -12.88 -3.79 9.06
N ILE A 100 -11.97 -3.12 8.35
CA ILE A 100 -10.99 -2.22 8.97
C ILE A 100 -11.69 -1.03 9.63
N LEU A 101 -12.71 -0.45 9.00
CA LEU A 101 -13.50 0.64 9.58
C LEU A 101 -14.21 0.22 10.87
N GLN A 102 -14.78 -0.98 10.90
CA GLN A 102 -15.39 -1.53 12.11
C GLN A 102 -14.36 -1.73 13.23
N GLU A 103 -13.17 -2.25 12.90
CA GLU A 103 -12.07 -2.36 13.87
C GLU A 103 -11.66 -0.99 14.41
N ILE A 104 -11.51 0.02 13.53
CA ILE A 104 -11.17 1.39 13.92
C ILE A 104 -12.25 1.97 14.85
N GLN A 105 -13.54 1.79 14.54
CA GLN A 105 -14.63 2.23 15.42
C GLN A 105 -14.57 1.53 16.78
N SER A 106 -14.27 0.24 16.82
CA SER A 106 -14.12 -0.50 18.08
C SER A 106 -12.95 0.03 18.92
N LEU A 107 -11.83 0.34 18.26
CA LEU A 107 -10.62 0.90 18.89
C LEU A 107 -10.88 2.32 19.39
N ALA A 108 -11.55 3.15 18.60
CA ALA A 108 -11.99 4.48 18.97
C ALA A 108 -12.81 4.42 20.26
N LYS A 109 -13.91 3.64 20.29
CA LYS A 109 -14.78 3.49 21.48
C LYS A 109 -14.01 3.14 22.76
N SER A 110 -12.98 2.30 22.65
CA SER A 110 -12.17 1.90 23.82
C SER A 110 -11.25 3.01 24.37
N THR A 111 -11.00 4.07 23.60
CA THR A 111 -10.00 5.10 23.90
C THR A 111 -10.60 6.37 24.54
N GLY A 112 -11.93 6.50 24.63
CA GLY A 112 -12.60 7.62 25.31
C GLY A 112 -12.81 8.85 24.41
N GLN A 113 -12.45 10.07 24.84
CA GLN A 113 -12.76 11.31 24.11
C GLN A 113 -12.11 11.43 22.72
N MET A 114 -10.96 10.80 22.50
CA MET A 114 -10.31 10.71 21.17
C MET A 114 -11.15 9.91 20.16
N ALA A 115 -12.17 9.18 20.62
CA ALA A 115 -13.04 8.37 19.79
C ALA A 115 -13.96 9.16 18.88
N HIS A 116 -14.40 10.35 19.31
CA HIS A 116 -15.52 11.03 18.65
C HIS A 116 -15.14 11.55 17.26
N GLU A 117 -13.97 12.20 17.15
CA GLU A 117 -13.45 12.71 15.87
C GLU A 117 -13.09 11.58 14.90
N VAL A 118 -12.48 10.49 15.41
CA VAL A 118 -12.18 9.28 14.61
C VAL A 118 -13.47 8.59 14.16
N GLN A 119 -14.51 8.59 14.98
CA GLN A 119 -15.82 8.04 14.63
C GLN A 119 -16.50 8.85 13.54
N ILE A 120 -16.44 10.19 13.60
CA ILE A 120 -16.96 11.07 12.54
C ILE A 120 -16.19 10.84 11.23
N ALA A 121 -14.85 10.79 11.29
CA ALA A 121 -14.01 10.57 10.11
C ALA A 121 -14.21 9.19 9.47
N THR A 122 -14.50 8.15 10.28
CA THR A 122 -14.80 6.80 9.74
C THR A 122 -16.22 6.65 9.20
N MET A 123 -17.17 7.48 9.64
CA MET A 123 -18.55 7.49 9.13
C MET A 123 -18.68 8.19 7.76
N GLN A 124 -17.72 9.04 7.39
CA GLN A 124 -17.62 9.56 6.02
C GLN A 124 -17.15 8.43 5.09
N ALA A 125 -18.12 7.64 4.63
CA ALA A 125 -17.89 6.50 3.76
C ALA A 125 -17.23 6.91 2.44
N VAL A 126 -16.12 6.25 2.10
CA VAL A 126 -15.46 6.40 0.80
C VAL A 126 -16.36 5.78 -0.26
N VAL A 127 -16.85 6.63 -1.19
CA VAL A 127 -17.83 6.24 -2.23
C VAL A 127 -17.24 5.23 -3.24
N ASN A 128 -15.93 5.28 -3.51
CA ASN A 128 -15.23 4.34 -4.40
C ASN A 128 -13.88 3.90 -3.83
N PRO A 129 -13.85 2.85 -3.00
CA PRO A 129 -12.63 2.39 -2.37
C PRO A 129 -11.71 1.66 -3.37
N GLY A 130 -10.56 2.26 -3.65
CA GLY A 130 -9.45 1.63 -4.39
C GLY A 130 -8.35 1.07 -3.48
N VAL A 131 -7.32 0.48 -4.08
CA VAL A 131 -6.15 -0.10 -3.37
C VAL A 131 -5.47 0.92 -2.43
N TYR A 132 -5.40 2.18 -2.83
CA TYR A 132 -4.88 3.27 -1.99
C TYR A 132 -5.63 3.39 -0.66
N HIS A 133 -6.97 3.32 -0.70
CA HIS A 133 -7.80 3.48 0.48
C HIS A 133 -7.59 2.31 1.45
N ARG A 134 -7.42 1.09 0.93
CA ARG A 134 -7.05 -0.08 1.74
C ARG A 134 -5.75 0.18 2.51
N ASN A 135 -4.69 0.60 1.83
CA ASN A 135 -3.40 0.86 2.47
C ASN A 135 -3.46 2.01 3.49
N PHE A 136 -4.21 3.07 3.17
CA PHE A 136 -4.45 4.17 4.09
C PHE A 136 -5.14 3.68 5.38
N PHE A 137 -6.22 2.91 5.25
CA PHE A 137 -6.95 2.40 6.42
C PHE A 137 -6.13 1.37 7.22
N GLU A 138 -5.29 0.55 6.58
CA GLU A 138 -4.30 -0.31 7.25
C GLU A 138 -3.31 0.51 8.10
N GLN A 139 -2.76 1.59 7.54
CA GLN A 139 -1.85 2.48 8.27
C GLN A 139 -2.56 3.25 9.38
N LEU A 140 -3.79 3.71 9.15
CA LEU A 140 -4.59 4.38 10.17
C LEU A 140 -4.88 3.43 11.33
N ARG A 141 -5.21 2.16 11.04
CA ARG A 141 -5.41 1.12 12.05
C ARG A 141 -4.14 0.88 12.87
N SER A 142 -2.97 0.77 12.24
CA SER A 142 -1.71 0.56 12.96
C SER A 142 -1.35 1.76 13.84
N PHE A 143 -1.57 2.98 13.34
CA PHE A 143 -1.40 4.22 14.09
C PHE A 143 -2.29 4.28 15.34
N ILE A 144 -3.59 3.96 15.20
CA ILE A 144 -4.52 3.93 16.34
C ILE A 144 -4.12 2.88 17.38
N LYS A 145 -3.66 1.70 16.95
CA LYS A 145 -3.13 0.67 17.86
C LYS A 145 -1.92 1.19 18.65
N ALA A 146 -0.99 1.87 17.98
CA ALA A 146 0.18 2.46 18.62
C ALA A 146 -0.19 3.52 19.66
N ILE A 147 -1.13 4.42 19.34
CA ILE A 147 -1.62 5.42 20.30
C ILE A 147 -2.26 4.74 21.50
N ARG A 148 -3.10 3.72 21.30
CA ARG A 148 -3.73 3.00 22.41
C ARG A 148 -2.69 2.41 23.36
N ALA A 149 -1.65 1.76 22.82
CA ALA A 149 -0.57 1.20 23.63
C ALA A 149 0.13 2.30 24.46
N LYS A 150 0.41 3.45 23.84
CA LYS A 150 1.02 4.60 24.52
C LYS A 150 0.12 5.18 25.60
N VAL A 151 -1.17 5.35 25.34
CA VAL A 151 -2.14 5.82 26.34
C VAL A 151 -2.22 4.86 27.54
N THR A 152 -2.22 3.55 27.30
CA THR A 152 -2.21 2.56 28.39
C THR A 152 -0.92 2.61 29.21
N GLU A 153 0.23 2.73 28.54
CA GLU A 153 1.53 2.88 29.20
C GLU A 153 1.57 4.14 30.07
N SER A 154 1.10 5.28 29.54
CA SER A 154 1.00 6.53 30.29
C SER A 154 0.05 6.42 31.50
N ARG A 155 -1.08 5.72 31.36
CA ARG A 155 -2.00 5.45 32.49
C ARG A 155 -1.33 4.61 33.58
N HIS A 156 -0.59 3.57 33.22
CA HIS A 156 0.15 2.76 34.18
C HIS A 156 1.27 3.57 34.86
N TRP A 157 2.02 4.35 34.10
CA TRP A 157 3.04 5.23 34.65
C TRP A 157 2.45 6.23 35.64
N LEU A 158 1.35 6.90 35.27
CA LEU A 158 0.64 7.83 36.17
C LEU A 158 0.11 7.13 37.42
N ALA A 159 -0.45 5.93 37.30
CA ALA A 159 -0.97 5.17 38.44
C ALA A 159 0.16 4.73 39.41
N THR A 160 1.30 4.29 38.87
CA THR A 160 2.45 3.93 39.72
C THR A 160 3.05 5.17 40.39
N GLN A 161 3.12 6.29 39.67
CA GLN A 161 3.63 7.54 40.20
C GLN A 161 2.70 8.13 41.26
N SER A 162 1.38 8.12 41.04
CA SER A 162 0.39 8.59 42.02
C SER A 162 0.37 7.69 43.27
N ALA A 163 0.51 6.37 43.11
CA ALA A 163 0.62 5.43 44.22
C ALA A 163 1.91 5.64 45.04
N ARG A 164 3.03 5.98 44.38
CA ARG A 164 4.27 6.36 45.07
C ARG A 164 4.11 7.69 45.81
N ALA A 165 3.51 8.68 45.15
CA ALA A 165 3.27 10.00 45.74
C ALA A 165 2.34 9.92 46.96
N SER A 166 1.27 9.12 46.90
CA SER A 166 0.34 8.93 48.03
C SER A 166 1.01 8.25 49.22
N LYS A 167 1.78 7.17 48.99
CA LYS A 167 2.58 6.51 50.05
C LYS A 167 3.59 7.46 50.68
N ARG A 168 4.26 8.28 49.86
CA ARG A 168 5.18 9.31 50.34
C ARG A 168 4.46 10.37 51.17
N SER A 169 3.32 10.87 50.70
CA SER A 169 2.52 11.85 51.42
C SER A 169 2.04 11.31 52.77
N TYR A 170 1.51 10.09 52.80
CA TYR A 170 1.11 9.40 54.03
C TYR A 170 2.28 9.23 55.00
N TYR A 171 3.43 8.76 54.50
CA TYR A 171 4.65 8.62 55.31
C TYR A 171 5.06 9.95 55.96
N TRP A 172 5.16 11.04 55.19
CA TRP A 172 5.52 12.34 55.75
C TRP A 172 4.45 12.93 56.68
N GLY A 173 3.17 12.65 56.43
CA GLY A 173 2.09 13.00 57.36
C GLY A 173 2.26 12.31 58.72
N GLN A 174 2.62 11.02 58.71
CA GLN A 174 2.86 10.26 59.94
C GLN A 174 4.13 10.70 60.66
N VAL A 175 5.20 11.06 59.93
CA VAL A 175 6.40 11.72 60.49
C VAL A 175 6.03 13.05 61.15
N GLY A 176 5.17 13.86 60.52
CA GLY A 176 4.72 15.13 61.10
C GLY A 176 3.95 14.95 62.41
N GLN A 177 3.14 13.89 62.53
CA GLN A 177 2.36 13.61 63.75
C GLN A 177 3.18 12.98 64.88
N SER A 178 4.01 11.99 64.56
CA SER A 178 4.72 11.16 65.56
C SER A 178 6.20 11.56 65.75
N GLY A 179 6.70 12.48 64.92
CA GLY A 179 8.06 12.99 64.97
C GLY A 179 9.13 11.92 64.72
N SER A 180 10.27 12.08 65.39
CA SER A 180 11.44 11.20 65.27
C SER A 180 11.18 9.75 65.70
N LYS A 181 10.20 9.49 66.57
CA LYS A 181 9.83 8.13 67.00
C LYS A 181 9.37 7.26 65.83
N PHE A 182 8.67 7.84 64.87
CA PHE A 182 8.21 7.11 63.69
C PHE A 182 9.35 6.85 62.69
N LEU A 183 10.26 7.81 62.52
CA LEU A 183 11.46 7.67 61.68
C LEU A 183 12.42 6.59 62.18
N LEU A 184 12.60 6.51 63.50
CA LEU A 184 13.57 5.62 64.15
C LEU A 184 12.97 4.26 64.55
N SER A 185 11.73 3.97 64.14
CA SER A 185 11.15 2.65 64.37
C SER A 185 11.98 1.60 63.62
N SER A 186 12.42 0.56 64.34
CA SER A 186 13.29 -0.50 63.82
C SER A 186 12.73 -1.15 62.55
N GLU A 187 11.41 -1.26 62.47
CA GLU A 187 10.70 -1.80 61.32
C GLU A 187 10.81 -0.94 60.06
N ARG A 188 10.84 0.39 60.19
CA ARG A 188 10.90 1.29 59.03
C ARG A 188 12.31 1.71 58.67
N TYR A 189 13.19 1.82 59.65
CA TYR A 189 14.58 2.20 59.43
C TYR A 189 15.29 1.23 58.47
N MET A 190 15.02 -0.08 58.55
CA MET A 190 15.55 -1.04 57.58
C MET A 190 14.98 -0.82 56.18
N VAL A 191 13.69 -0.52 56.05
CA VAL A 191 13.01 -0.39 54.75
C VAL A 191 13.36 0.91 54.03
N THR A 192 13.59 2.01 54.76
CA THR A 192 14.00 3.29 54.17
C THR A 192 15.50 3.39 53.92
N SER A 193 16.34 2.65 54.66
CA SER A 193 17.79 2.65 54.45
C SER A 193 18.23 1.79 53.27
N THR A 194 17.44 0.80 52.85
CA THR A 194 17.70 -0.04 51.69
C THR A 194 17.07 0.47 50.39
N GLY A 195 16.58 1.72 50.38
CA GLY A 195 15.88 2.34 49.25
C GLY A 195 16.76 2.61 48.04
#